data_AF-A0A1Y2G9V4-F1
#
_entry.id   AF-A0A1Y2G9V4-F1
#
_cell.length_a   1.000
_cell.length_b   1.000
_cell.length_c   1.000
_cell.angle_alpha   90.00
_cell.angle_beta   90.00
_cell.angle_gamma   90.00
#
_symmetry.space_group_name_H-M   'P 1'
#
loop_
_entity.id
_entity.type
_entity.pdbx_description
1 polymer ?
#
loop_
_entity_poly.entity_id
_entity_poly.type
_entity_poly.pdbx_seq_one_letter_code
_entity_poly.pdbx_strand_id
1 'polypeptide(L)'
;MTFLSFEERLKRRLCVGMNIHFVFILFYFFEFMATTLYRFTDAEGLVHLFENKHDKNLSSYLEVGDIHGCLHLNGIPSGRPSPIAITKSLLDFDHLVCDFDETITEHDTTSSFDTLANEIRPVHYADPQLSWSEILQAYLEDLDKVAVGDLCHLNASMSTSTPSSSSTSLNMDGQQQQQQQQQQQQQQPHRLLDPHIRELKCHVDGRTFTPEPETVVPKIPSLQPWIHSQMRKRAVEKVSLDRVYESGNLVGLTRAQIRAYGREKIRLRPGVVQFMKLFIEEQDRKERALKQELGDEGVPTVDSHGCRKRRGELWIVSVNWSQDLIRGAMDQIFGSEEATERYLPDSQLICSNLMFSYEDHQELQKRRREKGDNSGSEGTADVTTNNTNNTETKSQDQGRSGDEIADVDVADKRSKQDDAAEEEAYLSNGQVKVNCLTGTDKLRAFRKIQEEYASKYGLAPVETKWAYLGDSSTDLGCLVEADVGIIIGNSKSLLVECERSGVQVIDVHVKKPKIK
;
A
#
# COMPACT_ATOMS: atom_id res chain seq x y z
N MET A 1 -37.77 6.56 23.86
CA MET A 1 -37.58 5.90 22.56
C MET A 1 -36.22 5.23 22.61
N THR A 2 -36.18 3.90 22.74
CA THR A 2 -34.94 3.13 22.84
C THR A 2 -34.41 2.84 21.44
N PHE A 3 -33.17 3.28 21.17
CA PHE A 3 -32.46 2.98 19.93
C PHE A 3 -32.00 1.52 19.95
N LEU A 4 -32.46 0.73 18.98
CA LEU A 4 -31.94 -0.61 18.72
C LEU A 4 -30.65 -0.53 17.93
N SER A 5 -29.68 -1.38 18.29
CA SER A 5 -28.37 -1.49 17.63
C SER A 5 -28.51 -1.92 16.17
N PHE A 6 -27.53 -1.52 15.35
CA PHE A 6 -27.45 -1.83 13.92
C PHE A 6 -27.57 -3.33 13.62
N GLU A 7 -27.01 -4.17 14.49
CA GLU A 7 -27.05 -5.63 14.39
C GLU A 7 -28.49 -6.20 14.46
N GLU A 8 -29.37 -5.61 15.26
CA GLU A 8 -30.77 -6.02 15.33
C GLU A 8 -31.58 -5.63 14.08
N ARG A 9 -31.21 -4.52 13.41
CA ARG A 9 -31.88 -4.10 12.17
C ARG A 9 -31.52 -5.02 11.01
N LEU A 10 -30.27 -5.50 10.97
CA LEU A 10 -29.79 -6.46 9.97
C LEU A 10 -30.46 -7.84 10.15
N LYS A 11 -30.55 -8.31 11.40
CA LYS A 11 -31.24 -9.57 11.75
C LYS A 11 -32.73 -9.55 11.39
N ARG A 12 -33.40 -8.41 11.54
CA ARG A 12 -34.83 -8.29 11.20
C ARG A 12 -35.10 -8.23 9.69
N ARG A 13 -34.17 -7.72 8.88
CA ARG A 13 -34.34 -7.69 7.41
C ARG A 13 -34.06 -9.03 6.74
N LEU A 14 -33.15 -9.85 7.29
CA LEU A 14 -32.87 -11.20 6.77
C LEU A 14 -33.93 -12.25 7.11
N CYS A 15 -34.87 -11.97 8.02
CA CYS A 15 -35.92 -12.91 8.43
C CYS A 15 -37.20 -12.87 7.57
N VAL A 16 -37.28 -12.01 6.55
CA VAL A 16 -38.46 -11.93 5.68
C VAL A 16 -38.14 -12.59 4.34
N GLY A 17 -38.40 -13.90 4.25
CA GLY A 17 -38.69 -14.52 2.95
C GLY A 17 -37.79 -15.64 2.43
N MET A 18 -37.08 -16.41 3.27
CA MET A 18 -36.43 -17.65 2.81
C MET A 18 -36.64 -18.84 3.76
N ASN A 19 -37.01 -19.98 3.16
CA ASN A 19 -37.32 -21.25 3.83
C ASN A 19 -36.11 -21.76 4.62
N ILE A 20 -36.23 -21.81 5.95
CA ILE A 20 -35.20 -22.26 6.91
C ILE A 20 -34.65 -23.66 6.62
N HIS A 21 -35.39 -24.52 5.92
CA HIS A 21 -34.95 -25.88 5.60
C HIS A 21 -33.93 -25.98 4.46
N PHE A 22 -33.79 -24.98 3.58
CA PHE A 22 -32.85 -25.05 2.46
C PHE A 22 -31.43 -24.56 2.84
N VAL A 23 -31.34 -23.67 3.83
CA VAL A 23 -30.05 -23.12 4.31
C VAL A 23 -29.29 -24.16 5.15
N PHE A 24 -29.98 -24.98 5.94
CA PHE A 24 -29.33 -26.03 6.73
C PHE A 24 -28.74 -27.17 5.88
N ILE A 25 -29.34 -27.47 4.72
CA ILE A 25 -28.83 -28.52 3.83
C ILE A 25 -27.58 -28.05 3.09
N LEU A 26 -27.50 -26.78 2.69
CA LEU A 26 -26.28 -26.21 2.08
C LEU A 26 -25.15 -26.00 3.09
N PHE A 27 -25.46 -25.71 4.36
CA PHE A 27 -24.45 -25.58 5.41
C PHE A 27 -23.82 -26.94 5.77
N TYR A 28 -24.62 -28.01 5.85
CA TYR A 28 -24.10 -29.36 6.11
C TYR A 28 -23.41 -30.00 4.89
N PHE A 29 -23.76 -29.61 3.67
CA PHE A 29 -23.07 -30.13 2.47
C PHE A 29 -21.69 -29.50 2.26
N PHE A 30 -21.43 -28.30 2.81
CA PHE A 30 -20.12 -27.65 2.73
C PHE A 30 -19.18 -28.00 3.90
N GLU A 31 -19.69 -28.40 5.07
CA GLU A 31 -18.85 -28.86 6.18
C GLU A 31 -18.35 -30.31 6.07
N PHE A 32 -18.93 -31.14 5.18
CA PHE A 32 -18.64 -32.58 5.15
C PHE A 32 -17.72 -33.06 3.99
N MET A 33 -17.17 -32.18 3.17
CA MET A 33 -16.36 -32.59 1.99
C MET A 33 -15.06 -31.79 1.80
N ALA A 34 -14.26 -31.60 2.86
CA ALA A 34 -12.82 -31.30 2.71
C ALA A 34 -12.00 -31.69 3.95
N THR A 35 -12.19 -32.91 4.46
CA THR A 35 -11.17 -33.59 5.28
C THR A 35 -10.48 -34.65 4.40
N THR A 36 -9.48 -34.23 3.64
CA THR A 36 -8.52 -35.17 3.04
C THR A 36 -7.10 -34.61 3.11
N LEU A 37 -6.31 -35.31 3.92
CA LEU A 37 -4.84 -35.34 4.04
C LEU A 37 -4.07 -34.98 2.75
N TYR A 38 -3.04 -34.15 2.89
CA TYR A 38 -1.76 -34.36 2.20
C TYR A 38 -0.59 -34.30 3.20
N ARG A 39 0.32 -35.26 3.04
CA ARG A 39 1.54 -35.49 3.84
C ARG A 39 2.72 -35.70 2.87
N PHE A 40 3.89 -35.23 3.29
CA PHE A 40 5.27 -35.40 2.77
C PHE A 40 5.69 -34.46 1.63
N THR A 41 6.83 -33.76 1.72
CA THR A 41 8.19 -34.26 2.02
C THR A 41 9.00 -33.49 3.07
N ASP A 42 10.02 -34.16 3.62
CA ASP A 42 10.96 -33.73 4.66
C ASP A 42 11.71 -32.42 4.37
N ALA A 43 11.66 -31.46 5.31
CA ALA A 43 12.73 -30.48 5.54
C ALA A 43 12.52 -29.81 6.91
N GLU A 44 13.48 -30.05 7.81
CA GLU A 44 13.48 -29.52 9.16
C GLU A 44 13.77 -28.00 9.18
N GLY A 45 13.08 -27.23 10.04
CA GLY A 45 13.37 -25.80 10.29
C GLY A 45 12.44 -25.17 11.32
N LEU A 46 12.90 -24.85 12.55
CA LEU A 46 12.01 -24.39 13.63
C LEU A 46 12.70 -23.46 14.64
N VAL A 47 12.01 -22.42 15.14
CA VAL A 47 12.40 -21.61 16.31
C VAL A 47 11.24 -21.37 17.29
N HIS A 48 11.53 -21.54 18.57
CA HIS A 48 10.71 -21.20 19.73
C HIS A 48 11.14 -19.84 20.31
N LEU A 49 10.18 -18.98 20.66
CA LEU A 49 10.36 -17.92 21.65
C LEU A 49 10.14 -18.55 23.04
N PHE A 50 11.13 -18.42 23.95
CA PHE A 50 10.94 -18.65 25.38
C PHE A 50 11.47 -17.46 26.17
N GLU A 51 10.66 -17.07 27.17
CA GLU A 51 11.04 -16.27 28.33
C GLU A 51 12.38 -16.72 28.91
N ASN A 52 13.29 -15.79 29.15
CA ASN A 52 14.45 -16.04 30.01
C ASN A 52 14.23 -15.35 31.36
N LYS A 53 13.83 -16.13 32.37
CA LYS A 53 13.56 -15.66 33.76
C LYS A 53 14.81 -15.28 34.56
N HIS A 54 15.97 -15.10 33.94
CA HIS A 54 17.23 -14.91 34.66
C HIS A 54 18.00 -13.63 34.36
N ASP A 55 17.42 -12.66 33.65
CA ASP A 55 18.03 -11.34 33.51
C ASP A 55 17.05 -10.22 33.89
N LYS A 56 17.15 -9.74 35.13
CA LYS A 56 16.19 -8.81 35.76
C LYS A 56 16.16 -7.40 35.15
N ASN A 57 16.95 -7.12 34.10
CA ASN A 57 17.07 -5.78 33.53
C ASN A 57 16.58 -5.63 32.08
N LEU A 58 16.18 -6.70 31.38
CA LEU A 58 15.62 -6.59 30.01
C LEU A 58 14.44 -7.54 29.70
N SER A 59 13.96 -8.33 30.66
CA SER A 59 13.08 -9.47 30.37
C SER A 59 11.56 -9.21 30.35
N SER A 60 11.07 -7.98 30.15
CA SER A 60 9.64 -7.67 30.32
C SER A 60 8.90 -7.05 29.13
N TYR A 61 9.48 -6.94 27.92
CA TYR A 61 8.87 -6.09 26.89
C TYR A 61 8.83 -6.61 25.44
N LEU A 62 9.08 -7.90 25.17
CA LEU A 62 8.83 -8.46 23.83
C LEU A 62 7.91 -9.68 23.87
N GLU A 63 6.62 -9.44 24.08
CA GLU A 63 5.58 -10.24 23.42
C GLU A 63 5.26 -9.54 22.10
N VAL A 64 6.01 -9.91 21.05
CA VAL A 64 5.64 -9.52 19.69
C VAL A 64 4.54 -10.48 19.25
N GLY A 65 3.30 -10.11 19.58
CA GLY A 65 2.13 -10.99 19.52
C GLY A 65 1.61 -11.36 18.13
N ASP A 66 2.06 -10.70 17.04
CA ASP A 66 1.34 -10.74 15.75
C ASP A 66 2.23 -10.87 14.50
N ILE A 67 3.52 -11.23 14.60
CA ILE A 67 4.38 -11.39 13.40
C ILE A 67 4.23 -12.81 12.86
N HIS A 68 3.41 -13.00 11.83
CA HIS A 68 3.22 -14.29 11.18
C HIS A 68 4.11 -14.43 9.95
N GLY A 69 5.37 -14.69 10.21
CA GLY A 69 6.23 -15.33 9.23
C GLY A 69 7.09 -14.40 8.38
N CYS A 70 8.04 -15.02 7.68
CA CYS A 70 8.99 -14.34 6.79
C CYS A 70 9.01 -15.05 5.44
N LEU A 71 8.92 -14.26 4.36
CA LEU A 71 9.06 -14.73 2.99
C LEU A 71 10.55 -14.79 2.63
N HIS A 72 11.04 -15.98 2.31
CA HIS A 72 12.39 -16.17 1.77
C HIS A 72 12.31 -16.64 0.32
N LEU A 73 12.91 -15.88 -0.60
CA LEU A 73 13.13 -16.29 -1.97
C LEU A 73 14.51 -16.98 -2.05
N ASN A 74 14.53 -18.31 -1.96
CA ASN A 74 15.64 -19.25 -2.25
C ASN A 74 17.08 -18.84 -1.86
N GLY A 75 17.71 -19.57 -0.91
CA GLY A 75 19.18 -19.76 -0.95
C GLY A 75 20.02 -19.65 0.33
N ILE A 76 19.52 -19.92 1.53
CA ILE A 76 20.39 -19.94 2.74
C ILE A 76 20.98 -21.35 2.95
N PRO A 77 22.32 -21.50 3.12
CA PRO A 77 22.95 -22.77 3.45
C PRO A 77 22.50 -23.30 4.81
N SER A 78 22.44 -24.62 4.95
CA SER A 78 21.77 -25.40 6.01
C SER A 78 22.31 -25.28 7.45
N GLY A 79 22.99 -24.19 7.82
CA GLY A 79 23.41 -23.91 9.19
C GLY A 79 22.43 -22.98 9.89
N ARG A 80 21.81 -23.40 11.00
CA ARG A 80 20.77 -22.59 11.67
C ARG A 80 21.34 -21.57 12.67
N PRO A 81 21.11 -20.26 12.47
CA PRO A 81 21.46 -19.23 13.45
C PRO A 81 20.55 -19.28 14.70
N SER A 82 21.03 -18.76 15.83
CA SER A 82 20.23 -18.65 17.07
C SER A 82 19.11 -17.60 16.95
N PRO A 83 18.06 -17.62 17.79
CA PRO A 83 16.95 -16.65 17.72
C PRO A 83 17.39 -15.19 17.88
N ILE A 84 18.43 -14.91 18.67
CA ILE A 84 19.05 -13.58 18.81
C ILE A 84 19.78 -13.19 17.52
N ALA A 85 20.37 -14.16 16.82
CA ALA A 85 20.95 -13.93 15.51
C ALA A 85 19.86 -13.70 14.44
N ILE A 86 18.66 -14.27 14.60
CA ILE A 86 17.51 -14.00 13.71
C ILE A 86 17.01 -12.58 13.91
N THR A 87 16.83 -12.07 15.14
CA THR A 87 16.43 -10.66 15.34
C THR A 87 17.49 -9.66 14.86
N LYS A 88 18.78 -9.96 15.07
CA LYS A 88 19.86 -9.14 14.48
C LYS A 88 19.89 -9.22 12.96
N SER A 89 19.66 -10.40 12.38
CA SER A 89 19.58 -10.59 10.92
C SER A 89 18.32 -9.97 10.33
N LEU A 90 17.21 -9.94 11.08
CA LEU A 90 15.96 -9.29 10.70
C LEU A 90 16.06 -7.78 10.74
N LEU A 91 17.07 -7.20 11.38
CA LEU A 91 17.35 -5.75 11.31
C LEU A 91 18.56 -5.44 10.41
N ASP A 92 19.10 -6.45 9.72
CA ASP A 92 20.18 -6.30 8.75
C ASP A 92 19.63 -5.95 7.36
N PHE A 93 18.68 -5.01 7.34
CA PHE A 93 18.24 -4.34 6.13
C PHE A 93 18.50 -2.84 6.26
N ASP A 94 18.63 -2.19 5.11
CA ASP A 94 18.91 -0.77 5.02
C ASP A 94 17.61 0.02 5.07
N HIS A 95 16.57 -0.43 4.36
CA HIS A 95 15.30 0.28 4.28
C HIS A 95 14.13 -0.55 4.77
N LEU A 96 13.21 0.11 5.45
CA LEU A 96 11.96 -0.44 5.90
C LEU A 96 10.83 0.25 5.15
N VAL A 97 10.00 -0.52 4.46
CA VAL A 97 8.76 -0.02 3.86
C VAL A 97 7.59 -0.74 4.52
N CYS A 98 6.55 0.01 4.88
CA CYS A 98 5.37 -0.57 5.53
C CYS A 98 4.11 -0.15 4.80
N ASP A 99 3.14 -1.04 4.72
CA ASP A 99 1.74 -0.61 4.67
C ASP A 99 1.33 0.02 6.00
N PHE A 100 0.22 0.76 6.00
CA PHE A 100 -0.31 1.43 7.18
C PHE A 100 -1.48 0.70 7.81
N ASP A 101 -2.58 0.55 7.06
CA ASP A 101 -3.85 0.01 7.57
C ASP A 101 -3.72 -1.48 7.88
N GLU A 102 -4.14 -1.87 9.08
CA GLU A 102 -4.05 -3.24 9.64
C GLU A 102 -2.63 -3.84 9.75
N THR A 103 -1.64 -3.28 9.06
CA THR A 103 -0.21 -3.56 9.24
C THR A 103 0.35 -2.79 10.45
N ILE A 104 0.32 -1.46 10.44
CA ILE A 104 0.78 -0.61 11.55
C ILE A 104 -0.36 -0.39 12.55
N THR A 105 -1.59 -0.22 12.06
CA THR A 105 -2.78 0.01 12.90
C THR A 105 -3.40 -1.30 13.38
N GLU A 106 -4.10 -1.27 14.51
CA GLU A 106 -4.84 -2.44 15.02
C GLU A 106 -6.04 -2.83 14.14
N HIS A 107 -6.60 -1.83 13.44
CA HIS A 107 -7.83 -1.95 12.66
C HIS A 107 -7.74 -1.13 11.37
N ASP A 108 -8.52 -1.53 10.37
CA ASP A 108 -8.78 -0.74 9.16
C ASP A 108 -9.21 0.70 9.53
N THR A 109 -8.58 1.70 8.93
CA THR A 109 -8.88 3.11 9.23
C THR A 109 -9.90 3.74 8.29
N THR A 110 -10.48 3.00 7.34
CA THR A 110 -11.55 3.49 6.46
C THR A 110 -12.74 4.03 7.26
N SER A 111 -13.12 3.36 8.36
CA SER A 111 -14.19 3.84 9.25
C SER A 111 -13.82 5.09 10.06
N SER A 112 -12.53 5.42 10.15
CA SER A 112 -12.08 6.64 10.81
C SER A 112 -12.51 7.88 10.04
N PHE A 113 -12.64 7.79 8.72
CA PHE A 113 -13.14 8.87 7.90
C PHE A 113 -14.64 9.12 8.06
N ASP A 114 -15.42 8.08 8.34
CA ASP A 114 -16.84 8.24 8.75
C ASP A 114 -16.93 9.05 10.06
N THR A 115 -16.07 8.73 11.02
CA THR A 115 -16.02 9.46 12.29
C THR A 115 -15.56 10.90 12.10
N LEU A 116 -14.53 11.14 11.27
CA LEU A 116 -14.10 12.49 10.89
C LEU A 116 -15.23 13.29 10.24
N ALA A 117 -15.97 12.68 9.32
CA ALA A 117 -17.08 13.31 8.60
C ALA A 117 -18.26 13.67 9.51
N ASN A 118 -18.55 12.83 10.52
CA ASN A 118 -19.71 13.00 11.39
C ASN A 118 -19.43 13.79 12.67
N GLU A 119 -18.26 13.61 13.29
CA GLU A 119 -17.97 14.17 14.63
C GLU A 119 -17.17 15.47 14.58
N ILE A 120 -16.21 15.58 13.67
CA ILE A 120 -15.25 16.71 13.65
C ILE A 120 -15.66 17.79 12.66
N ARG A 121 -16.35 17.39 11.59
CA ARG A 121 -16.77 18.31 10.53
C ARG A 121 -17.55 19.50 11.12
N PRO A 122 -17.18 20.76 10.78
CA PRO A 122 -17.82 21.90 11.39
C PRO A 122 -19.32 21.97 11.11
N VAL A 123 -20.12 22.38 12.10
CA VAL A 123 -21.59 22.37 12.06
C VAL A 123 -22.19 23.27 10.97
N HIS A 124 -21.43 24.24 10.47
CA HIS A 124 -21.91 25.18 9.45
C HIS A 124 -21.83 24.64 8.02
N TYR A 125 -21.29 23.43 7.81
CA TYR A 125 -21.29 22.78 6.50
C TYR A 125 -22.62 22.07 6.24
N ALA A 126 -23.07 22.08 4.98
CA ALA A 126 -24.27 21.35 4.59
C ALA A 126 -24.12 19.85 4.90
N ASP A 127 -25.23 19.19 5.23
CA ASP A 127 -25.25 17.75 5.42
C ASP A 127 -24.70 17.02 4.18
N PRO A 128 -23.97 15.90 4.36
CA PRO A 128 -23.45 15.15 3.23
C PRO A 128 -24.58 14.69 2.32
N GLN A 129 -24.33 14.69 1.00
CA GLN A 129 -25.33 14.21 0.04
C GLN A 129 -25.54 12.69 0.13
N LEU A 130 -24.50 11.96 0.53
CA LEU A 130 -24.51 10.52 0.77
C LEU A 130 -23.87 10.23 2.12
N SER A 131 -24.49 9.37 2.90
CA SER A 131 -23.87 8.84 4.11
C SER A 131 -22.70 7.91 3.76
N TRP A 132 -21.76 7.77 4.69
CA TRP A 132 -20.63 6.85 4.51
C TRP A 132 -21.06 5.41 4.26
N SER A 133 -22.14 4.98 4.93
CA SER A 133 -22.72 3.65 4.75
C SER A 133 -23.25 3.42 3.33
N GLU A 134 -23.85 4.44 2.71
CA GLU A 134 -24.31 4.36 1.31
C GLU A 134 -23.14 4.28 0.34
N ILE A 135 -22.08 5.04 0.58
CA ILE A 135 -20.85 4.99 -0.23
C ILE A 135 -20.20 3.60 -0.14
N LEU A 136 -20.06 3.06 1.07
CA LEU A 136 -19.49 1.73 1.30
C LEU A 136 -20.34 0.63 0.64
N GLN A 137 -21.66 0.72 0.75
CA GLN A 137 -22.56 -0.23 0.11
C GLN A 137 -22.40 -0.22 -1.42
N ALA A 138 -22.32 0.98 -2.02
CA ALA A 138 -22.08 1.11 -3.46
C ALA A 138 -20.70 0.57 -3.89
N TYR A 139 -19.66 0.80 -3.08
CA TYR A 139 -18.32 0.21 -3.29
C TYR A 139 -18.38 -1.31 -3.32
N LEU A 140 -19.01 -1.94 -2.32
CA LEU A 140 -19.10 -3.40 -2.22
C LEU A 140 -19.87 -4.01 -3.41
N GLU A 141 -20.97 -3.36 -3.82
CA GLU A 141 -21.74 -3.80 -4.99
C GLU A 141 -20.92 -3.75 -6.29
N ASP A 142 -20.07 -2.72 -6.45
CA ASP A 142 -19.19 -2.60 -7.60
C ASP A 142 -18.02 -3.60 -7.55
N LEU A 143 -17.49 -3.85 -6.35
CA LEU A 143 -16.44 -4.85 -6.15
C LEU A 143 -16.93 -6.26 -6.49
N ASP A 144 -18.16 -6.61 -6.11
CA ASP A 144 -18.79 -7.89 -6.44
C ASP A 144 -18.96 -8.05 -7.97
N LYS A 145 -19.36 -6.99 -8.68
CA LYS A 145 -19.47 -7.00 -10.15
C LYS A 145 -18.13 -7.29 -10.81
N VAL A 146 -17.03 -6.78 -10.25
CA VAL A 146 -15.68 -7.03 -10.74
C VAL A 146 -15.22 -8.46 -10.42
N ALA A 147 -15.47 -8.95 -9.21
CA ALA A 147 -15.04 -10.28 -8.78
C ALA A 147 -15.67 -11.42 -9.60
N VAL A 148 -16.93 -11.29 -10.01
CA VAL A 148 -17.61 -12.29 -10.84
C VAL A 148 -16.99 -12.39 -12.25
N GLY A 149 -16.47 -11.29 -12.78
CA GLY A 149 -15.77 -11.27 -14.07
C GLY A 149 -14.49 -12.11 -14.07
N ASP A 150 -13.78 -12.17 -12.93
CA ASP A 150 -12.50 -12.86 -12.78
C ASP A 150 -12.61 -14.37 -13.05
N LEU A 151 -13.72 -14.98 -12.63
CA LEU A 151 -13.95 -16.42 -12.75
C LEU A 151 -14.30 -16.85 -14.19
N CYS A 152 -14.95 -15.98 -14.96
CA CYS A 152 -15.41 -16.31 -16.31
C CYS A 152 -14.25 -16.37 -17.32
N HIS A 153 -13.26 -15.50 -17.20
CA HIS A 153 -12.14 -15.44 -18.14
C HIS A 153 -11.07 -16.53 -17.88
N LEU A 154 -10.85 -16.91 -16.63
CA LEU A 154 -9.89 -17.97 -16.27
C LEU A 154 -10.35 -19.36 -16.75
N ASN A 155 -11.67 -19.63 -16.77
CA ASN A 155 -12.20 -20.90 -17.27
C ASN A 155 -12.20 -21.00 -18.80
N ALA A 156 -12.28 -19.87 -19.52
CA ALA A 156 -12.31 -19.87 -20.98
C ALA A 156 -10.93 -20.21 -21.59
N SER A 157 -9.83 -19.70 -21.01
CA SER A 157 -8.47 -19.90 -21.56
C SER A 157 -7.94 -21.32 -21.41
N MET A 158 -8.48 -22.11 -20.48
CA MET A 158 -8.11 -23.52 -20.29
C MET A 158 -8.77 -24.47 -21.32
N SER A 159 -9.70 -23.99 -22.15
CA SER A 159 -10.56 -24.86 -22.96
C SER A 159 -10.20 -25.01 -24.45
N THR A 160 -9.15 -24.35 -24.95
CA THR A 160 -8.84 -24.40 -26.40
C THR A 160 -7.38 -24.73 -26.71
N SER A 161 -7.08 -26.03 -26.88
CA SER A 161 -6.29 -26.57 -28.00
C SER A 161 -5.85 -28.01 -27.70
N THR A 162 -6.73 -28.99 -27.88
CA THR A 162 -6.29 -30.34 -28.26
C THR A 162 -5.89 -30.30 -29.75
N PRO A 163 -4.60 -30.43 -30.11
CA PRO A 163 -4.23 -30.56 -31.51
C PRO A 163 -4.73 -31.93 -32.00
N SER A 164 -5.69 -31.91 -32.92
CA SER A 164 -6.07 -33.09 -33.69
C SER A 164 -4.90 -33.53 -34.55
N SER A 165 -4.29 -34.65 -34.19
CA SER A 165 -3.18 -35.29 -34.90
C SER A 165 -3.66 -35.87 -36.25
N SER A 166 -3.43 -35.14 -37.34
CA SER A 166 -3.47 -35.66 -38.70
C SER A 166 -2.06 -36.06 -39.13
N SER A 167 -1.88 -37.37 -39.32
CA SER A 167 -0.67 -38.04 -39.79
C SER A 167 -0.48 -37.88 -41.30
N THR A 168 0.60 -37.24 -41.75
CA THR A 168 1.05 -37.37 -43.15
C THR A 168 2.56 -37.22 -43.32
N SER A 169 3.17 -38.28 -43.85
CA SER A 169 4.31 -38.34 -44.78
C SER A 169 5.61 -37.57 -44.50
N LEU A 170 6.67 -38.35 -44.23
CA LEU A 170 8.07 -37.97 -44.17
C LEU A 170 8.58 -37.41 -45.52
N ASN A 171 8.91 -36.11 -45.57
CA ASN A 171 9.76 -35.51 -46.61
C ASN A 171 11.01 -34.89 -45.95
N MET A 172 12.17 -35.12 -46.56
CA MET A 172 13.50 -34.71 -46.08
C MET A 172 13.74 -33.19 -46.02
N ASP A 173 12.77 -32.36 -46.42
CA ASP A 173 12.83 -30.90 -46.32
C ASP A 173 12.50 -30.36 -44.91
N GLY A 174 12.12 -31.23 -43.97
CA GLY A 174 11.71 -30.83 -42.62
C GLY A 174 12.81 -30.23 -41.74
N GLN A 175 14.10 -30.50 -42.03
CA GLN A 175 15.20 -29.99 -41.19
C GLN A 175 15.47 -28.50 -41.39
N GLN A 176 15.31 -27.98 -42.60
CA GLN A 176 15.51 -26.54 -42.86
C GLN A 176 14.34 -25.70 -42.32
N GLN A 177 13.13 -26.24 -42.36
CA GLN A 177 11.94 -25.57 -41.83
C GLN A 177 11.93 -25.53 -40.29
N GLN A 178 12.48 -26.56 -39.63
CA GLN A 178 12.62 -26.60 -38.18
C GLN A 178 13.65 -25.58 -37.66
N GLN A 179 14.72 -25.32 -38.43
CA GLN A 179 15.71 -24.29 -38.09
C GLN A 179 15.17 -22.85 -38.27
N GLN A 180 14.35 -22.61 -39.30
CA GLN A 180 13.67 -21.32 -39.46
C GLN A 180 12.62 -21.05 -38.38
N GLN A 181 11.89 -22.08 -37.91
CA GLN A 181 10.96 -21.92 -36.79
C GLN A 181 11.68 -21.60 -35.46
N GLN A 182 12.87 -22.17 -35.22
CA GLN A 182 13.64 -21.82 -34.02
C GLN A 182 14.19 -20.39 -34.07
N GLN A 183 14.59 -19.88 -35.24
CA GLN A 183 15.03 -18.47 -35.36
C GLN A 183 13.88 -17.47 -35.22
N GLN A 184 12.66 -17.79 -35.68
CA GLN A 184 11.50 -16.91 -35.45
C GLN A 184 11.03 -16.88 -34.00
N GLN A 185 11.27 -17.95 -33.22
CA GLN A 185 10.95 -17.94 -31.79
C GLN A 185 11.94 -17.11 -30.96
N GLN A 186 13.20 -16.96 -31.40
CA GLN A 186 14.18 -16.11 -30.71
C GLN A 186 14.06 -14.62 -31.06
N GLN A 187 13.27 -14.25 -32.07
CA GLN A 187 13.02 -12.85 -32.45
C GLN A 187 11.62 -12.35 -32.07
N GLN A 188 10.83 -13.10 -31.32
CA GLN A 188 9.64 -12.50 -30.71
C GLN A 188 10.12 -11.60 -29.56
N PRO A 189 10.08 -10.26 -29.69
CA PRO A 189 10.33 -9.40 -28.53
C PRO A 189 9.35 -9.86 -27.46
N HIS A 190 9.83 -10.03 -26.22
CA HIS A 190 9.01 -10.35 -25.04
C HIS A 190 7.64 -9.72 -25.22
N ARG A 191 6.63 -10.55 -25.49
CA ARG A 191 5.29 -10.15 -25.89
C ARG A 191 4.75 -9.31 -24.72
N LEU A 192 4.94 -8.01 -24.83
CA LEU A 192 4.55 -7.00 -23.87
C LEU A 192 3.02 -7.04 -23.83
N LEU A 193 2.53 -7.72 -22.79
CA LEU A 193 1.13 -7.88 -22.42
C LEU A 193 0.34 -8.77 -23.39
N ASP A 194 -0.44 -9.70 -22.82
CA ASP A 194 -1.47 -10.44 -23.53
C ASP A 194 -2.42 -9.44 -24.20
N PRO A 195 -2.64 -9.48 -25.53
CA PRO A 195 -3.58 -8.61 -26.23
C PRO A 195 -4.96 -8.54 -25.58
N HIS A 196 -5.38 -9.61 -24.89
CA HIS A 196 -6.66 -9.66 -24.17
C HIS A 196 -6.72 -8.72 -22.96
N ILE A 197 -5.59 -8.27 -22.41
CA ILE A 197 -5.57 -7.28 -21.32
C ILE A 197 -6.13 -5.93 -21.81
N ARG A 198 -5.93 -5.57 -23.09
CA ARG A 198 -6.47 -4.32 -23.67
C ARG A 198 -7.99 -4.35 -23.84
N GLU A 199 -8.61 -5.51 -23.74
CA GLU A 199 -10.06 -5.69 -23.91
C GLU A 199 -10.81 -5.76 -22.56
N LEU A 200 -10.12 -5.70 -21.42
CA LEU A 200 -10.71 -5.74 -20.08
C LEU A 200 -11.45 -4.45 -19.74
N LYS A 201 -12.57 -4.16 -20.41
CA LYS A 201 -13.44 -3.03 -20.08
C LYS A 201 -14.22 -3.32 -18.79
N CYS A 202 -13.90 -2.61 -17.72
CA CYS A 202 -14.66 -2.67 -16.49
C CYS A 202 -15.81 -1.66 -16.55
N HIS A 203 -17.03 -2.06 -16.18
CA HIS A 203 -18.20 -1.18 -16.17
C HIS A 203 -18.62 -0.98 -14.73
N VAL A 204 -18.45 0.24 -14.22
CA VAL A 204 -18.75 0.61 -12.84
C VAL A 204 -19.62 1.85 -12.88
N ASP A 205 -20.82 1.77 -12.30
CA ASP A 205 -21.77 2.89 -12.25
C ASP A 205 -22.09 3.52 -13.63
N GLY A 206 -22.28 2.67 -14.65
CA GLY A 206 -22.51 3.12 -16.03
C GLY A 206 -21.29 3.73 -16.74
N ARG A 207 -20.15 3.87 -16.05
CA ARG A 207 -18.89 4.35 -16.62
C ARG A 207 -18.05 3.16 -17.08
N THR A 208 -17.48 3.27 -18.28
CA THR A 208 -16.59 2.24 -18.84
C THR A 208 -15.14 2.65 -18.62
N PHE A 209 -14.41 1.84 -17.85
CA PHE A 209 -13.00 2.03 -17.59
C PHE A 209 -12.20 1.10 -18.48
N THR A 210 -11.29 1.69 -19.26
CA THR A 210 -10.25 0.94 -19.95
C THR A 210 -9.02 0.95 -19.05
N PRO A 211 -8.50 -0.21 -18.61
CA PRO A 211 -7.28 -0.26 -17.82
C PRO A 211 -6.17 0.41 -18.61
N GLU A 212 -5.45 1.33 -17.99
CA GLU A 212 -4.21 1.81 -18.59
C GLU A 212 -3.28 0.60 -18.78
N PRO A 213 -2.62 0.47 -19.94
CA PRO A 213 -1.69 -0.62 -20.17
C PRO A 213 -0.53 -0.49 -19.19
N GLU A 214 -0.61 -1.22 -18.07
CA GLU A 214 0.45 -1.21 -17.07
C GLU A 214 1.65 -2.03 -17.56
N THR A 215 2.84 -1.45 -17.43
CA THR A 215 4.13 -2.06 -17.74
C THR A 215 4.68 -2.90 -16.58
N VAL A 216 3.90 -3.13 -15.53
CA VAL A 216 4.37 -3.82 -14.33
C VAL A 216 4.53 -5.31 -14.64
N VAL A 217 5.74 -5.70 -15.02
CA VAL A 217 6.12 -7.10 -15.13
C VAL A 217 6.45 -7.61 -13.74
N PRO A 218 5.77 -8.65 -13.22
CA PRO A 218 6.09 -9.20 -11.91
C PRO A 218 7.43 -9.93 -11.96
N LYS A 219 8.16 -9.92 -10.83
CA LYS A 219 9.36 -10.76 -10.66
C LYS A 219 9.03 -12.25 -10.82
N ILE A 220 7.85 -12.66 -10.34
CA ILE A 220 7.36 -14.04 -10.44
C ILE A 220 6.19 -14.08 -11.44
N PRO A 221 6.32 -14.80 -12.57
CA PRO A 221 5.26 -14.87 -13.59
C PRO A 221 3.90 -15.36 -13.06
N SER A 222 3.88 -16.18 -12.00
CA SER A 222 2.64 -16.66 -11.37
C SER A 222 1.82 -15.56 -10.69
N LEU A 223 2.36 -14.36 -10.46
CA LEU A 223 1.62 -13.21 -9.94
C LEU A 223 0.80 -12.47 -11.00
N GLN A 224 0.87 -12.86 -12.27
CA GLN A 224 0.11 -12.19 -13.34
C GLN A 224 -1.42 -12.16 -13.09
N PRO A 225 -2.07 -13.24 -12.61
CA PRO A 225 -3.50 -13.20 -12.27
C PRO A 225 -3.81 -12.20 -11.15
N TRP A 226 -2.93 -12.12 -10.14
CA TRP A 226 -3.05 -11.15 -9.05
C TRP A 226 -2.98 -9.71 -9.59
N ILE A 227 -2.00 -9.40 -10.46
CA ILE A 227 -1.87 -8.07 -11.11
C ILE A 227 -3.17 -7.72 -11.85
N HIS A 228 -3.71 -8.64 -12.65
CA HIS A 228 -4.94 -8.40 -13.38
C HIS A 228 -6.13 -8.12 -12.44
N SER A 229 -6.22 -8.81 -11.31
CA SER A 229 -7.26 -8.58 -10.32
C SER A 229 -7.13 -7.18 -9.70
N GLN A 230 -5.92 -6.76 -9.32
CA GLN A 230 -5.67 -5.41 -8.79
C GLN A 230 -6.01 -4.31 -9.80
N MET A 231 -5.64 -4.49 -11.07
CA MET A 231 -5.96 -3.53 -12.14
C MET A 231 -7.48 -3.31 -12.30
N ARG A 232 -8.29 -4.36 -12.16
CA ARG A 232 -9.75 -4.22 -12.24
C ARG A 232 -10.33 -3.50 -11.01
N LYS A 233 -9.81 -3.78 -9.81
CA LYS A 233 -10.22 -3.09 -8.58
C LYS A 233 -9.97 -1.58 -8.65
N ARG A 234 -8.93 -1.15 -9.35
CA ARG A 234 -8.60 0.28 -9.55
C ARG A 234 -9.77 1.14 -10.03
N ALA A 235 -10.60 0.60 -10.92
CA ALA A 235 -11.78 1.31 -11.42
C ALA A 235 -12.82 1.53 -10.31
N VAL A 236 -13.06 0.52 -9.49
CA VAL A 236 -13.99 0.57 -8.35
C VAL A 236 -13.50 1.58 -7.30
N GLU A 237 -12.20 1.57 -7.00
CA GLU A 237 -11.58 2.54 -6.08
C GLU A 237 -11.76 3.98 -6.57
N LYS A 238 -11.49 4.24 -7.86
CA LYS A 238 -11.63 5.57 -8.46
C LYS A 238 -13.07 6.08 -8.37
N VAL A 239 -14.06 5.26 -8.73
CA VAL A 239 -15.47 5.65 -8.63
C VAL A 239 -15.87 5.91 -7.17
N SER A 240 -15.32 5.15 -6.23
CA SER A 240 -15.65 5.33 -4.82
C SER A 240 -15.06 6.61 -4.24
N LEU A 241 -13.87 7.01 -4.68
CA LEU A 241 -13.33 8.33 -4.38
C LEU A 241 -14.17 9.47 -4.97
N ASP A 242 -14.69 9.30 -6.19
CA ASP A 242 -15.62 10.27 -6.78
C ASP A 242 -16.89 10.41 -5.91
N ARG A 243 -17.44 9.31 -5.41
CA ARG A 243 -18.60 9.33 -4.48
C ARG A 243 -18.26 10.02 -3.16
N VAL A 244 -17.08 9.77 -2.59
CA VAL A 244 -16.60 10.45 -1.37
C VAL A 244 -16.49 11.94 -1.63
N TYR A 245 -15.91 12.34 -2.76
CA TYR A 245 -15.86 13.74 -3.16
C TYR A 245 -17.27 14.32 -3.29
N GLU A 246 -18.12 13.78 -4.17
CA GLU A 246 -19.47 14.27 -4.44
C GLU A 246 -20.32 14.37 -3.16
N SER A 247 -20.21 13.39 -2.25
CA SER A 247 -20.92 13.40 -0.97
C SER A 247 -20.63 14.61 -0.09
N GLY A 248 -19.42 15.18 -0.19
CA GLY A 248 -18.98 16.28 0.67
C GLY A 248 -18.66 15.89 2.12
N ASN A 249 -18.54 14.59 2.41
CA ASN A 249 -18.25 14.08 3.75
C ASN A 249 -16.97 14.66 4.37
N LEU A 250 -15.94 14.89 3.55
CA LEU A 250 -14.63 15.35 4.02
C LEU A 250 -14.38 16.85 3.79
N VAL A 251 -15.40 17.62 3.38
CA VAL A 251 -15.28 19.06 3.15
C VAL A 251 -15.22 19.81 4.48
N GLY A 252 -14.33 20.79 4.59
CA GLY A 252 -14.26 21.69 5.74
C GLY A 252 -13.36 21.22 6.88
N LEU A 253 -12.68 20.08 6.73
CA LEU A 253 -11.70 19.60 7.70
C LEU A 253 -10.37 20.33 7.49
N THR A 254 -9.72 20.76 8.57
CA THR A 254 -8.34 21.28 8.53
C THR A 254 -7.33 20.14 8.62
N ARG A 255 -6.09 20.39 8.17
CA ARG A 255 -4.97 19.44 8.36
C ARG A 255 -4.75 19.11 9.83
N ALA A 256 -4.75 20.14 10.68
CA ALA A 256 -4.55 20.00 12.12
C ALA A 256 -5.63 19.12 12.78
N GLN A 257 -6.91 19.25 12.38
CA GLN A 257 -7.99 18.41 12.87
C GLN A 257 -7.77 16.93 12.51
N ILE A 258 -7.41 16.65 11.25
CA ILE A 258 -7.19 15.28 10.78
C ILE A 258 -5.97 14.66 11.48
N ARG A 259 -4.88 15.42 11.63
CA ARG A 259 -3.68 14.97 12.35
C ARG A 259 -3.96 14.73 13.83
N ALA A 260 -4.67 15.63 14.50
CA ALA A 260 -5.07 15.45 15.90
C ALA A 260 -5.91 14.18 16.06
N TYR A 261 -6.87 13.94 15.16
CA TYR A 261 -7.65 12.70 15.16
C TYR A 261 -6.76 11.46 14.98
N GLY A 262 -5.82 11.50 14.04
CA GLY A 262 -4.82 10.44 13.83
C GLY A 262 -4.08 10.10 15.13
N ARG A 263 -3.65 11.12 15.87
CA ARG A 263 -2.91 10.98 17.13
C ARG A 263 -3.74 10.41 18.27
N GLU A 264 -5.01 10.80 18.36
CA GLU A 264 -5.84 10.48 19.51
C GLU A 264 -6.66 9.20 19.34
N LYS A 265 -7.02 8.85 18.10
CA LYS A 265 -8.05 7.83 17.82
C LYS A 265 -7.52 6.60 17.10
N ILE A 266 -6.45 6.74 16.30
CA ILE A 266 -5.88 5.60 15.57
C ILE A 266 -5.00 4.80 16.52
N ARG A 267 -5.39 3.54 16.77
CA ARG A 267 -4.60 2.64 17.61
C ARG A 267 -3.57 1.91 16.78
N LEU A 268 -2.33 1.90 17.28
CA LEU A 268 -1.20 1.24 16.65
C LEU A 268 -0.95 -0.11 17.30
N ARG A 269 -0.57 -1.12 16.50
CA ARG A 269 -0.19 -2.43 17.01
C ARG A 269 1.07 -2.31 17.88
N PRO A 270 1.03 -2.68 19.18
CA PRO A 270 2.18 -2.52 20.07
C PRO A 270 3.44 -3.23 19.56
N GLY A 271 3.30 -4.43 18.97
CA GLY A 271 4.41 -5.19 18.41
C GLY A 271 5.10 -4.49 17.24
N VAL A 272 4.31 -3.87 16.34
CA VAL A 272 4.85 -3.13 15.19
C VAL A 272 5.46 -1.80 15.63
N VAL A 273 4.83 -1.10 16.58
CA VAL A 273 5.42 0.11 17.20
C VAL A 273 6.78 -0.20 17.81
N GLN A 274 6.89 -1.28 18.58
CA GLN A 274 8.15 -1.68 19.19
C GLN A 274 9.21 -2.03 18.14
N PHE A 275 8.83 -2.74 17.08
CA PHE A 275 9.71 -3.07 15.97
C PHE A 275 10.24 -1.81 15.26
N MET A 276 9.37 -0.85 14.95
CA MET A 276 9.76 0.41 14.32
C MET A 276 10.71 1.22 15.21
N LYS A 277 10.45 1.29 16.52
CA LYS A 277 11.36 1.94 17.48
C LYS A 277 12.75 1.31 17.47
N LEU A 278 12.84 -0.02 17.47
CA LEU A 278 14.11 -0.74 17.39
C LEU A 278 14.83 -0.48 16.06
N PHE A 279 14.10 -0.45 14.94
CA PHE A 279 14.67 -0.07 13.65
C PHE A 279 15.27 1.34 13.70
N ILE A 280 14.52 2.32 14.21
CA ILE A 280 14.98 3.72 14.32
C ILE A 280 16.22 3.84 15.21
N GLU A 281 16.22 3.21 16.38
CA GLU A 281 17.35 3.21 17.31
C GLU A 281 18.61 2.62 16.66
N GLU A 282 18.44 1.54 15.89
CA GLU A 282 19.53 0.91 15.14
C GLU A 282 20.05 1.82 14.02
N GLN A 283 19.17 2.52 13.30
CA GLN A 283 19.57 3.48 12.29
C GLN A 283 20.32 4.68 12.89
N ASP A 284 19.87 5.20 14.03
CA ASP A 284 20.56 6.27 14.75
C ASP A 284 21.93 5.79 15.29
N ARG A 285 22.03 4.53 15.72
CA ARG A 285 23.30 3.92 16.13
C ARG A 285 24.28 3.83 14.95
N LYS A 286 23.81 3.36 13.78
CA LYS A 286 24.61 3.32 12.55
C LYS A 286 25.07 4.72 12.13
N GLU A 287 24.19 5.72 12.20
CA GLU A 287 24.52 7.11 11.88
C GLU A 287 25.58 7.69 12.83
N ARG A 288 25.47 7.44 14.14
CA ARG A 288 26.48 7.88 15.14
C ARG A 288 27.84 7.21 14.93
N ALA A 289 27.86 5.91 14.64
CA ALA A 289 29.09 5.18 14.36
C ALA A 289 29.80 5.76 13.13
N LEU A 290 29.04 6.03 12.07
CA LEU A 290 29.58 6.66 10.86
C LEU A 290 30.16 8.05 11.13
N LYS A 291 29.47 8.88 11.94
CA LYS A 291 29.97 10.21 12.36
C LYS A 291 31.27 10.10 13.16
N GLN A 292 31.38 9.12 14.05
CA GLN A 292 32.60 8.87 14.81
C GLN A 292 33.77 8.43 13.92
N GLU A 293 33.51 7.63 12.88
CA GLU A 293 34.53 7.20 11.92
C GLU A 293 35.02 8.35 11.02
N LEU A 294 34.14 9.28 10.65
CA LEU A 294 34.47 10.43 9.79
C LEU A 294 35.14 11.61 10.53
N GLY A 295 34.97 11.69 11.86
CA GLY A 295 35.45 12.81 12.68
C GLY A 295 34.63 14.10 12.51
N ASP A 296 34.80 15.06 13.43
CA ASP A 296 34.00 16.30 13.48
C ASP A 296 34.19 17.24 12.27
N GLU A 297 35.30 17.10 11.54
CA GLU A 297 35.61 17.94 10.35
C GLU A 297 35.55 17.18 9.01
N GLY A 298 35.20 15.89 9.05
CA GLY A 298 35.16 15.06 7.85
C GLY A 298 33.90 15.33 7.03
N VAL A 299 34.00 16.18 5.99
CA VAL A 299 33.11 16.07 4.82
C VAL A 299 33.13 14.59 4.42
N PRO A 300 31.97 13.90 4.33
CA PRO A 300 31.94 12.46 4.12
C PRO A 300 32.76 12.09 2.90
N THR A 301 33.97 11.59 3.12
CA THR A 301 34.85 11.14 2.05
C THR A 301 34.17 9.95 1.42
N VAL A 302 33.97 10.04 0.10
CA VAL A 302 33.53 8.90 -0.69
C VAL A 302 34.56 7.80 -0.45
N ASP A 303 34.15 6.63 0.03
CA ASP A 303 35.09 5.53 0.23
C ASP A 303 35.69 5.12 -1.14
N SER A 304 36.75 4.31 -1.12
CA SER A 304 37.40 3.84 -2.36
C SER A 304 36.50 3.02 -3.27
N HIS A 305 35.29 2.65 -2.82
CA HIS A 305 34.28 1.90 -3.54
C HIS A 305 33.08 2.75 -3.96
N GLY A 306 33.06 4.06 -3.67
CA GLY A 306 31.92 4.92 -3.98
C GLY A 306 30.73 4.81 -3.02
N CYS A 307 30.69 3.82 -2.12
CA CYS A 307 29.51 3.44 -1.37
C CYS A 307 29.50 4.11 0.01
N ARG A 308 28.89 5.29 0.10
CA ARG A 308 28.61 5.92 1.39
C ARG A 308 27.60 5.08 2.15
N LYS A 309 28.02 4.34 3.19
CA LYS A 309 27.09 3.75 4.17
C LYS A 309 26.20 4.86 4.71
N ARG A 310 24.89 4.74 4.52
CA ARG A 310 23.92 5.74 4.97
C ARG A 310 22.96 5.17 5.99
N ARG A 311 22.32 6.10 6.69
CA ARG A 311 21.18 5.79 7.56
C ARG A 311 20.07 5.19 6.71
N GLY A 312 19.53 4.09 7.18
CA GLY A 312 18.34 3.49 6.63
C GLY A 312 17.13 4.42 6.70
N GLU A 313 16.23 4.25 5.75
CA GLU A 313 15.02 5.08 5.63
C GLU A 313 13.78 4.24 5.92
N LEU A 314 12.82 4.85 6.62
CA LEU A 314 11.50 4.31 6.84
C LEU A 314 10.56 4.93 5.81
N TRP A 315 9.80 4.10 5.11
CA TRP A 315 8.79 4.51 4.16
C TRP A 315 7.44 3.94 4.55
N ILE A 316 6.38 4.68 4.27
CA ILE A 316 5.01 4.18 4.35
C ILE A 316 4.38 4.29 2.96
N VAL A 317 3.85 3.17 2.46
CA VAL A 317 3.16 3.10 1.18
C VAL A 317 1.76 2.56 1.45
N SER A 318 0.75 3.41 1.32
CA SER A 318 -0.61 3.09 1.75
C SER A 318 -1.66 3.54 0.74
N VAL A 319 -2.75 2.79 0.67
CA VAL A 319 -3.97 3.16 -0.09
C VAL A 319 -4.87 4.13 0.67
N ASN A 320 -4.51 4.49 1.91
CA ASN A 320 -5.22 5.45 2.73
C ASN A 320 -5.30 6.84 2.06
N TRP A 321 -6.29 7.64 2.47
CA TRP A 321 -6.72 8.87 1.78
C TRP A 321 -6.19 10.16 2.44
N SER A 322 -5.44 10.07 3.54
CA SER A 322 -4.87 11.25 4.20
C SER A 322 -3.49 11.02 4.81
N GLN A 323 -2.54 11.83 4.35
CA GLN A 323 -1.19 11.93 4.90
C GLN A 323 -1.19 12.51 6.32
N ASP A 324 -2.06 13.48 6.59
CA ASP A 324 -2.18 14.09 7.91
C ASP A 324 -2.70 13.08 8.95
N LEU A 325 -3.60 12.17 8.57
CA LEU A 325 -4.09 11.10 9.43
C LEU A 325 -2.96 10.15 9.84
N ILE A 326 -2.17 9.70 8.85
CA ILE A 326 -1.02 8.82 9.08
C ILE A 326 0.00 9.52 9.98
N ARG A 327 0.35 10.78 9.70
CA ARG A 327 1.28 11.56 10.54
C ARG A 327 0.80 11.66 11.98
N GLY A 328 -0.48 11.94 12.18
CA GLY A 328 -1.09 11.99 13.50
C GLY A 328 -0.86 10.70 14.27
N ALA A 329 -1.15 9.56 13.63
CA ALA A 329 -0.92 8.25 14.22
C ALA A 329 0.58 8.03 14.53
N MET A 330 1.46 8.36 13.59
CA MET A 330 2.90 8.20 13.73
C MET A 330 3.53 9.09 14.81
N ASP A 331 2.93 10.23 15.15
CA ASP A 331 3.35 11.07 16.29
C ASP A 331 3.34 10.27 17.61
N GLN A 332 2.52 9.22 17.73
CA GLN A 332 2.51 8.33 18.89
C GLN A 332 3.79 7.46 19.00
N ILE A 333 4.43 7.15 17.87
CA ILE A 333 5.68 6.37 17.83
C ILE A 333 6.87 7.29 18.14
N PHE A 334 6.91 8.45 17.48
CA PHE A 334 8.06 9.36 17.51
C PHE A 334 8.03 10.37 18.66
N GLY A 335 6.87 10.57 19.29
CA GLY A 335 6.67 11.40 20.48
C GLY A 335 6.46 12.89 20.18
N SER A 336 6.78 13.37 18.99
CA SER A 336 6.47 14.74 18.55
C SER A 336 6.33 14.83 17.03
N GLU A 337 5.75 15.92 16.55
CA GLU A 337 5.60 16.21 15.13
C GLU A 337 6.94 16.41 14.43
N GLU A 338 7.87 17.12 15.07
CA GLU A 338 9.22 17.34 14.55
C GLU A 338 10.01 16.03 14.45
N ALA A 339 9.81 15.12 15.41
CA ALA A 339 10.39 13.80 15.35
C ALA A 339 9.78 12.99 14.20
N THR A 340 8.45 13.01 14.03
CA THR A 340 7.79 12.39 12.87
C THR A 340 8.37 12.91 11.56
N GLU A 341 8.51 14.23 11.39
CA GLU A 341 9.05 14.81 10.15
C GLU A 341 10.51 14.42 9.91
N ARG A 342 11.30 14.26 10.98
CA ARG A 342 12.69 13.78 10.88
C ARG A 342 12.81 12.33 10.44
N TYR A 343 11.95 11.44 10.92
CA TYR A 343 12.04 10.00 10.66
C TYR A 343 11.14 9.52 9.51
N LEU A 344 10.12 10.29 9.18
CA LEU A 344 9.15 10.05 8.10
C LEU A 344 8.74 11.39 7.44
N PRO A 345 9.67 12.04 6.70
CA PRO A 345 9.35 13.23 5.91
C PRO A 345 8.29 12.96 4.84
N ASP A 346 7.67 14.01 4.29
CA ASP A 346 6.60 13.88 3.29
C ASP A 346 7.02 13.11 2.04
N SER A 347 8.29 13.19 1.65
CA SER A 347 8.81 12.41 0.53
C SER A 347 8.81 10.91 0.79
N GLN A 348 8.74 10.47 2.05
CA GLN A 348 8.75 9.06 2.46
C GLN A 348 7.37 8.48 2.77
N LEU A 349 6.32 9.29 2.59
CA LEU A 349 4.94 8.87 2.78
C LEU A 349 4.19 8.90 1.44
N ILE A 350 4.02 7.73 0.85
CA ILE A 350 3.32 7.56 -0.43
C ILE A 350 1.90 7.07 -0.14
N CYS A 351 0.96 7.99 -0.06
CA CYS A 351 -0.46 7.69 0.03
C CYS A 351 -1.27 8.69 -0.78
N SER A 352 -2.54 8.37 -1.02
CA SER A 352 -3.47 9.36 -1.55
C SER A 352 -3.72 10.43 -0.48
N ASN A 353 -3.97 11.68 -0.89
CA ASN A 353 -4.05 12.78 0.07
C ASN A 353 -5.23 13.72 -0.22
N LEU A 354 -5.87 14.22 0.84
CA LEU A 354 -6.90 15.24 0.71
C LEU A 354 -6.32 16.53 0.15
N MET A 355 -7.06 17.15 -0.74
CA MET A 355 -6.75 18.46 -1.30
C MET A 355 -7.34 19.54 -0.41
N PHE A 356 -6.56 20.60 -0.21
CA PHE A 356 -6.92 21.76 0.60
C PHE A 356 -6.88 23.01 -0.26
N SER A 357 -7.81 23.93 -0.04
CA SER A 357 -7.83 25.23 -0.71
C SER A 357 -8.24 26.34 0.26
N TYR A 358 -7.84 27.57 -0.06
CA TYR A 358 -8.26 28.78 0.64
C TYR A 358 -9.67 29.25 0.23
N GLU A 359 -10.34 28.51 -0.67
CA GLU A 359 -11.60 28.98 -1.24
C GLU A 359 -12.68 29.09 -0.17
N ASP A 360 -13.38 30.24 -0.18
CA ASP A 360 -14.57 30.43 0.65
C ASP A 360 -15.55 29.28 0.38
N HIS A 361 -16.04 28.69 1.47
CA HIS A 361 -16.96 27.58 1.45
C HIS A 361 -18.18 27.85 0.55
N GLN A 362 -18.68 29.09 0.51
CA GLN A 362 -19.82 29.45 -0.33
C GLN A 362 -19.51 29.26 -1.82
N GLU A 363 -18.30 29.59 -2.25
CA GLU A 363 -17.85 29.42 -3.63
C GLU A 363 -17.69 27.93 -3.97
N LEU A 364 -17.20 27.13 -3.01
CA LEU A 364 -17.08 25.69 -3.18
C LEU A 364 -18.46 25.01 -3.35
N GLN A 365 -19.44 25.40 -2.52
CA GLN A 365 -20.81 24.90 -2.66
C GLN A 365 -21.44 25.34 -3.98
N LYS A 366 -21.24 26.59 -4.38
CA LYS A 366 -21.76 27.14 -5.63
C LYS A 366 -21.27 26.34 -6.83
N ARG A 367 -19.96 26.09 -6.93
CA ARG A 367 -19.37 25.27 -8.01
C ARG A 367 -19.93 23.85 -8.05
N ARG A 368 -20.23 23.24 -6.90
CA ARG A 368 -20.86 21.91 -6.84
C ARG A 368 -22.27 21.91 -7.40
N ARG A 369 -23.08 22.91 -7.03
CA ARG A 369 -24.45 23.05 -7.56
C ARG A 369 -24.42 23.27 -9.08
N GLU A 370 -23.52 24.15 -9.55
CA GLU A 370 -23.34 24.42 -10.98
C GLU A 370 -22.87 23.18 -11.78
N LYS A 371 -22.02 22.32 -11.19
CA LYS A 371 -21.62 21.05 -11.82
C LYS A 371 -22.74 20.01 -11.83
N GLY A 372 -23.55 19.92 -10.77
CA GLY A 372 -24.67 18.99 -10.68
C GLY A 372 -25.72 19.25 -11.76
N ASP A 373 -26.07 20.52 -11.99
CA ASP A 373 -27.11 20.92 -12.94
C ASP A 373 -26.69 20.75 -14.42
N ASN A 374 -25.39 20.81 -14.72
CA ASN A 374 -24.88 20.66 -16.09
C ASN A 374 -24.56 19.20 -16.49
N SER A 375 -24.62 18.24 -15.57
CA SER A 375 -24.30 16.83 -15.87
C SER A 375 -25.35 16.09 -16.72
N GLY A 376 -26.48 16.74 -17.04
CA GLY A 376 -27.63 16.12 -17.71
C GLY A 376 -27.63 16.04 -19.24
N SER A 377 -26.61 16.54 -19.97
CA SER A 377 -26.77 16.68 -21.43
C SER A 377 -25.54 16.53 -22.34
N GLU A 378 -24.31 16.38 -21.86
CA GLU A 378 -23.15 16.29 -22.76
C GLU A 378 -22.40 14.98 -22.63
N GLY A 379 -22.29 14.26 -23.75
CA GLY A 379 -21.58 13.00 -23.87
C GLY A 379 -20.14 13.11 -23.38
N THR A 380 -19.75 12.17 -22.53
CA THR A 380 -18.42 12.04 -21.92
C THR A 380 -17.30 12.03 -22.96
N ALA A 381 -16.68 13.19 -23.17
CA ALA A 381 -15.33 13.28 -23.71
C ALA A 381 -14.33 13.00 -22.57
N ASP A 382 -13.38 12.12 -22.84
CA ASP A 382 -12.36 11.59 -21.95
C ASP A 382 -11.56 12.72 -21.28
N VAL A 383 -11.87 13.03 -20.00
CA VAL A 383 -11.09 13.94 -19.17
C VAL A 383 -9.87 13.17 -18.66
N THR A 384 -8.88 13.01 -19.54
CA THR A 384 -7.54 12.60 -19.15
C THR A 384 -6.92 13.78 -18.38
N THR A 385 -6.88 13.67 -17.06
CA THR A 385 -6.20 14.62 -16.17
C THR A 385 -4.68 14.57 -16.40
N ASN A 386 -4.19 15.32 -17.39
CA ASN A 386 -2.79 15.73 -17.43
C ASN A 386 -2.58 16.81 -16.35
N ASN A 387 -2.27 16.38 -15.13
CA ASN A 387 -1.85 17.27 -14.06
C ASN A 387 -0.38 16.97 -13.74
N THR A 388 0.49 17.35 -14.67
CA THR A 388 1.95 17.36 -14.49
C THR A 388 2.37 18.77 -14.09
N ASN A 389 2.85 18.89 -12.85
CA ASN A 389 3.74 19.91 -12.29
C ASN A 389 3.72 21.32 -12.90
N ASN A 390 3.19 22.29 -12.14
CA ASN A 390 3.63 23.68 -12.23
C ASN A 390 3.65 24.32 -10.83
N THR A 391 4.77 24.13 -10.15
CA THR A 391 5.29 25.05 -9.14
C THR A 391 6.78 25.26 -9.41
N GLU A 392 7.08 25.74 -10.63
CA GLU A 392 8.34 26.42 -10.92
C GLU A 392 8.11 27.92 -10.74
N THR A 393 8.51 28.44 -9.59
CA THR A 393 8.70 29.87 -9.35
C THR A 393 9.84 30.34 -10.24
N LYS A 394 9.54 30.84 -11.44
CA LYS A 394 10.53 31.48 -12.32
C LYS A 394 11.01 32.78 -11.69
N SER A 395 12.22 32.77 -11.14
CA SER A 395 13.02 33.97 -10.93
C SER A 395 13.47 34.51 -12.29
N GLN A 396 12.90 35.63 -12.72
CA GLN A 396 13.39 36.40 -13.86
C GLN A 396 14.72 37.06 -13.49
N ASP A 397 15.78 36.60 -14.13
CA ASP A 397 17.09 37.25 -14.20
C ASP A 397 16.99 38.42 -15.21
N GLN A 398 17.02 39.65 -14.69
CA GLN A 398 17.33 40.84 -15.48
C GLN A 398 18.54 41.52 -14.87
N GLY A 399 19.65 41.44 -15.60
CA GLY A 399 20.89 42.12 -15.27
C GLY A 399 20.70 43.63 -15.12
N ARG A 400 21.25 44.16 -14.02
CA ARG A 400 21.59 45.57 -13.90
C ARG A 400 22.84 45.71 -13.03
N SER A 401 23.93 46.09 -13.69
CA SER A 401 25.16 46.57 -13.09
C SER A 401 24.93 47.89 -12.37
N GLY A 402 25.53 48.05 -11.19
CA GLY A 402 25.84 49.37 -10.62
C GLY A 402 25.58 49.52 -9.12
N ASP A 403 26.69 49.62 -8.40
CA ASP A 403 26.95 50.44 -7.21
C ASP A 403 26.47 50.03 -5.80
N GLU A 404 27.47 50.09 -4.92
CA GLU A 404 27.50 50.01 -3.46
C GLU A 404 26.36 50.74 -2.74
N ILE A 405 25.64 50.03 -1.87
CA ILE A 405 25.13 50.58 -0.60
C ILE A 405 25.25 49.50 0.49
N ALA A 406 26.01 49.82 1.53
CA ALA A 406 26.08 49.10 2.80
C ALA A 406 24.82 49.35 3.66
N ASP A 407 24.59 48.45 4.61
CA ASP A 407 23.59 48.51 5.69
C ASP A 407 22.12 48.33 5.27
N VAL A 408 21.53 47.19 5.64
CA VAL A 408 20.44 47.05 6.64
C VAL A 408 20.18 45.54 6.84
N ASP A 409 20.87 44.93 7.82
CA ASP A 409 20.47 43.63 8.39
C ASP A 409 19.25 43.84 9.30
N VAL A 410 18.07 43.99 8.70
CA VAL A 410 16.79 43.78 9.38
C VAL A 410 16.29 42.43 8.88
N ALA A 411 16.83 41.37 9.48
CA ALA A 411 16.25 40.04 9.38
C ALA A 411 14.81 40.12 9.93
N ASP A 412 13.87 40.12 9.00
CA ASP A 412 12.43 40.15 9.21
C ASP A 412 12.03 38.95 10.09
N LYS A 413 11.95 39.19 11.40
CA LYS A 413 11.36 38.26 12.36
C LYS A 413 9.84 38.30 12.18
N ARG A 414 9.35 37.86 11.03
CA ARG A 414 7.97 37.35 10.95
C ARG A 414 7.85 36.29 12.03
N SER A 415 6.96 36.55 12.97
CA SER A 415 6.81 35.68 14.12
C SER A 415 6.21 34.37 13.62
N LYS A 416 6.74 33.22 14.06
CA LYS A 416 6.15 31.89 13.77
C LYS A 416 4.65 31.78 14.11
N GLN A 417 4.12 32.76 14.85
CA GLN A 417 2.74 32.85 15.24
C GLN A 417 1.82 33.31 14.09
N ASP A 418 2.34 34.09 13.13
CA ASP A 418 1.58 34.53 11.96
C ASP A 418 1.41 33.38 10.96
N ASP A 419 2.42 32.51 10.82
CA ASP A 419 2.37 31.34 9.92
C ASP A 419 1.35 30.28 10.40
N ALA A 420 1.22 30.09 11.71
CA ALA A 420 0.27 29.13 12.28
C ALA A 420 -1.19 29.54 12.05
N ALA A 421 -1.48 30.85 12.08
CA ALA A 421 -2.82 31.37 11.80
C ALA A 421 -3.19 31.25 10.31
N GLU A 422 -2.20 31.30 9.41
CA GLU A 422 -2.41 31.14 7.97
C GLU A 422 -2.66 29.67 7.59
N GLU A 423 -2.05 28.71 8.29
CA GLU A 423 -2.28 27.28 8.06
C GLU A 423 -3.70 26.83 8.48
N GLU A 424 -4.28 27.45 9.50
CA GLU A 424 -5.68 27.21 9.92
C GLU A 424 -6.71 27.61 8.85
N ALA A 425 -6.32 28.42 7.85
CA ALA A 425 -7.23 28.86 6.79
C ALA A 425 -7.44 27.83 5.67
N TYR A 426 -6.64 26.76 5.62
CA TYR A 426 -6.74 25.75 4.56
C TYR A 426 -7.71 24.63 4.94
N LEU A 427 -8.82 24.58 4.22
CA LEU A 427 -9.90 23.62 4.45
C LEU A 427 -9.92 22.59 3.34
N SER A 428 -10.19 21.33 3.69
CA SER A 428 -10.33 20.29 2.70
C SER A 428 -11.52 20.59 1.80
N ASN A 429 -11.33 20.45 0.49
CA ASN A 429 -12.41 20.54 -0.49
C ASN A 429 -13.09 19.18 -0.75
N GLY A 430 -12.72 18.15 0.03
CA GLY A 430 -13.18 16.77 -0.07
C GLY A 430 -12.61 15.99 -1.26
N GLN A 431 -11.82 16.62 -2.13
CA GLN A 431 -11.18 15.93 -3.26
C GLN A 431 -9.94 15.21 -2.77
N VAL A 432 -9.71 14.00 -3.28
CA VAL A 432 -8.52 13.21 -2.98
C VAL A 432 -7.56 13.25 -4.18
N LYS A 433 -6.33 13.72 -3.95
CA LYS A 433 -5.22 13.53 -4.88
C LYS A 433 -4.76 12.09 -4.80
N VAL A 434 -5.10 11.35 -5.85
CA VAL A 434 -4.79 9.93 -5.97
C VAL A 434 -3.31 9.73 -6.25
N ASN A 435 -2.62 9.04 -5.34
CA ASN A 435 -1.24 8.56 -5.56
C ASN A 435 -1.15 7.03 -5.50
N CYS A 436 -1.96 6.39 -4.67
CA CYS A 436 -2.00 4.94 -4.49
C CYS A 436 -3.44 4.47 -4.24
N LEU A 437 -3.95 3.52 -5.05
CA LEU A 437 -5.31 2.96 -4.90
C LEU A 437 -5.32 1.45 -4.70
N THR A 438 -4.34 0.74 -5.25
CA THR A 438 -4.37 -0.72 -5.37
C THR A 438 -3.02 -1.34 -5.04
N GLY A 439 -2.97 -2.66 -4.94
CA GLY A 439 -1.71 -3.38 -4.74
C GLY A 439 -0.68 -3.16 -5.86
N THR A 440 -1.11 -2.94 -7.10
CA THR A 440 -0.18 -2.62 -8.20
C THR A 440 0.37 -1.20 -8.11
N ASP A 441 -0.39 -0.25 -7.55
CA ASP A 441 0.12 1.08 -7.21
C ASP A 441 1.16 1.02 -6.09
N LYS A 442 0.91 0.22 -5.04
CA LYS A 442 1.89 -0.02 -3.96
C LYS A 442 3.19 -0.57 -4.54
N LEU A 443 3.11 -1.60 -5.40
CA LEU A 443 4.28 -2.20 -6.05
C LEU A 443 5.04 -1.19 -6.94
N ARG A 444 4.33 -0.36 -7.71
CA ARG A 444 4.94 0.70 -8.52
C ARG A 444 5.67 1.72 -7.65
N ALA A 445 5.01 2.18 -6.58
CA ALA A 445 5.59 3.11 -5.63
C ALA A 445 6.86 2.53 -4.99
N PHE A 446 6.81 1.27 -4.57
CA PHE A 446 7.95 0.60 -3.96
C PHE A 446 9.15 0.48 -4.93
N ARG A 447 8.92 0.05 -6.17
CA ARG A 447 9.99 0.01 -7.19
C ARG A 447 10.58 1.39 -7.49
N LYS A 448 9.72 2.41 -7.57
CA LYS A 448 10.15 3.80 -7.77
C LYS A 448 11.04 4.27 -6.62
N ILE A 449 10.71 3.94 -5.37
CA ILE A 449 11.57 4.24 -4.21
C ILE A 449 12.95 3.60 -4.39
N GLN A 450 13.00 2.31 -4.76
CA GLN A 450 14.25 1.59 -4.98
C GLN A 450 15.10 2.22 -6.10
N GLU A 451 14.46 2.56 -7.23
CA GLU A 451 15.10 3.20 -8.38
C GLU A 451 15.63 4.60 -8.06
N GLU A 452 14.82 5.45 -7.41
CA GLU A 452 15.22 6.79 -7.00
C GLU A 452 16.37 6.75 -6.00
N TYR A 453 16.33 5.83 -5.04
CA TYR A 453 17.42 5.62 -4.08
C TYR A 453 18.71 5.18 -4.78
N ALA A 454 18.64 4.15 -5.62
CA ALA A 454 19.78 3.65 -6.38
C ALA A 454 20.39 4.75 -7.27
N SER A 455 19.55 5.51 -7.98
CA SER A 455 19.97 6.61 -8.84
C SER A 455 20.62 7.76 -8.06
N LYS A 456 20.00 8.19 -6.96
CA LYS A 456 20.50 9.27 -6.10
C LYS A 456 21.89 8.98 -5.52
N TYR A 457 22.20 7.70 -5.30
CA TYR A 457 23.45 7.28 -4.66
C TYR A 457 24.43 6.55 -5.59
N GLY A 458 24.08 6.35 -6.86
CA GLY A 458 24.92 5.63 -7.81
C GLY A 458 25.14 4.17 -7.43
N LEU A 459 24.17 3.55 -6.74
CA LEU A 459 24.25 2.17 -6.25
C LEU A 459 23.71 1.19 -7.28
N ALA A 460 24.28 -0.01 -7.30
CA ALA A 460 23.65 -1.11 -8.01
C ALA A 460 22.43 -1.63 -7.21
N PRO A 461 21.34 -2.12 -7.85
CA PRO A 461 20.15 -2.60 -7.14
C PRO A 461 20.41 -3.67 -6.08
N VAL A 462 21.49 -4.45 -6.22
CA VAL A 462 21.86 -5.55 -5.32
C VAL A 462 22.60 -5.11 -4.05
N GLU A 463 22.98 -3.84 -3.95
CA GLU A 463 23.80 -3.33 -2.84
C GLU A 463 22.98 -2.85 -1.65
N THR A 464 21.66 -2.78 -1.80
CA THR A 464 20.75 -2.25 -0.78
C THR A 464 19.73 -3.31 -0.41
N LYS A 465 19.55 -3.56 0.89
CA LYS A 465 18.57 -4.52 1.40
C LYS A 465 17.27 -3.83 1.82
N TRP A 466 16.15 -4.31 1.29
CA TRP A 466 14.82 -3.77 1.52
C TRP A 466 13.93 -4.77 2.26
N ALA A 467 13.30 -4.33 3.33
CA ALA A 467 12.21 -5.05 3.97
C ALA A 467 10.86 -4.40 3.66
N TYR A 468 9.83 -5.22 3.48
CA TYR A 468 8.45 -4.77 3.34
C TYR A 468 7.53 -5.44 4.38
N LEU A 469 6.73 -4.65 5.10
CA LEU A 469 5.70 -5.13 6.03
C LEU A 469 4.32 -4.92 5.41
N GLY A 470 3.52 -5.98 5.38
CA GLY A 470 2.13 -5.93 4.92
C GLY A 470 1.29 -7.00 5.59
N ASP A 471 -0.02 -6.84 5.59
CA ASP A 471 -0.98 -7.76 6.22
C ASP A 471 -1.96 -8.38 5.20
N SER A 472 -2.05 -7.80 4.00
CA SER A 472 -3.14 -8.08 3.08
C SER A 472 -2.67 -8.58 1.72
N SER A 473 -3.62 -9.13 0.94
CA SER A 473 -3.36 -9.49 -0.45
C SER A 473 -2.96 -8.29 -1.33
N THR A 474 -3.23 -7.04 -0.92
CA THR A 474 -2.79 -5.86 -1.68
C THR A 474 -1.28 -5.66 -1.58
N ASP A 475 -0.65 -6.21 -0.55
CA ASP A 475 0.79 -6.09 -0.30
C ASP A 475 1.61 -7.18 -0.99
N LEU A 476 0.97 -8.21 -1.54
CA LEU A 476 1.63 -9.38 -2.10
C LEU A 476 2.74 -9.02 -3.11
N GLY A 477 2.46 -8.05 -3.99
CA GLY A 477 3.45 -7.55 -4.95
C GLY A 477 4.70 -7.01 -4.26
N CYS A 478 4.54 -6.14 -3.26
CA CYS A 478 5.65 -5.54 -2.52
C CYS A 478 6.39 -6.56 -1.65
N LEU A 479 5.65 -7.44 -0.98
CA LEU A 479 6.17 -8.52 -0.15
C LEU A 479 7.09 -9.48 -0.93
N VAL A 480 6.74 -9.78 -2.18
CA VAL A 480 7.57 -10.59 -3.08
C VAL A 480 8.69 -9.77 -3.73
N GLU A 481 8.50 -8.46 -3.93
CA GLU A 481 9.49 -7.59 -4.52
C GLU A 481 10.67 -7.31 -3.57
N ALA A 482 10.42 -7.25 -2.27
CA ALA A 482 11.40 -6.97 -1.23
C ALA A 482 12.40 -8.11 -1.03
N ASP A 483 13.57 -7.80 -0.47
CA ASP A 483 14.55 -8.83 -0.05
C ASP A 483 14.03 -9.61 1.16
N VAL A 484 13.26 -8.94 2.02
CA VAL A 484 12.59 -9.53 3.19
C VAL A 484 11.13 -9.09 3.23
N GLY A 485 10.21 -9.99 2.91
CA GLY A 485 8.78 -9.77 3.08
C GLY A 485 8.30 -10.27 4.45
N ILE A 486 7.68 -9.40 5.25
CA ILE A 486 7.18 -9.71 6.59
C ILE A 486 5.66 -9.58 6.59
N ILE A 487 4.97 -10.68 6.91
CA ILE A 487 3.51 -10.70 6.99
C ILE A 487 3.08 -10.41 8.43
N ILE A 488 2.19 -9.43 8.59
CA ILE A 488 1.57 -9.08 9.86
C ILE A 488 0.15 -9.67 9.91
N GLY A 489 -0.20 -10.33 11.02
CA GLY A 489 -1.51 -10.96 11.16
C GLY A 489 -1.67 -12.27 10.37
N ASN A 490 -2.89 -12.81 10.33
CA ASN A 490 -3.18 -14.14 9.75
C ASN A 490 -4.24 -14.05 8.64
N SER A 491 -4.00 -13.17 7.67
CA SER A 491 -4.92 -12.94 6.55
C SER A 491 -5.02 -14.17 5.66
N LYS A 492 -6.14 -14.90 5.76
CA LYS A 492 -6.38 -16.12 4.96
C LYS A 492 -6.31 -15.83 3.46
N SER A 493 -6.81 -14.68 3.02
CA SER A 493 -6.80 -14.30 1.61
C SER A 493 -5.38 -14.10 1.09
N LEU A 494 -4.50 -13.43 1.86
CA LEU A 494 -3.09 -13.30 1.53
C LEU A 494 -2.40 -14.67 1.47
N LEU A 495 -2.59 -15.53 2.48
CA LEU A 495 -1.95 -16.85 2.51
C LEU A 495 -2.37 -17.75 1.35
N VAL A 496 -3.66 -17.75 1.00
CA VAL A 496 -4.18 -18.47 -0.18
C VAL A 496 -3.55 -17.92 -1.46
N GLU A 497 -3.38 -16.61 -1.57
CA GLU A 497 -2.79 -16.00 -2.76
C GLU A 497 -1.28 -16.26 -2.86
N CYS A 498 -0.56 -16.29 -1.75
CA CYS A 498 0.83 -16.78 -1.68
C CYS A 498 0.92 -18.23 -2.18
N GLU A 499 0.10 -19.14 -1.66
CA GLU A 499 0.08 -20.55 -2.08
C GLU A 499 -0.21 -20.69 -3.57
N ARG A 500 -1.24 -19.99 -4.08
CA ARG A 500 -1.58 -19.96 -5.51
C ARG A 500 -0.44 -19.45 -6.39
N SER A 501 0.33 -18.50 -5.87
CA SER A 501 1.47 -17.90 -6.56
C SER A 501 2.74 -18.74 -6.44
N GLY A 502 2.72 -19.84 -5.69
CA GLY A 502 3.91 -20.66 -5.41
C GLY A 502 4.90 -19.99 -4.45
N VAL A 503 4.43 -19.02 -3.67
CA VAL A 503 5.22 -18.27 -2.68
C VAL A 503 5.16 -19.02 -1.34
N GLN A 504 6.34 -19.41 -0.84
CA GLN A 504 6.43 -20.11 0.44
C GLN A 504 6.39 -19.11 1.61
N VAL A 505 5.45 -19.32 2.53
CA VAL A 505 5.35 -18.57 3.79
C VAL A 505 5.94 -19.41 4.92
N ILE A 506 6.90 -18.85 5.67
CA ILE A 506 7.52 -19.51 6.82
C ILE A 506 6.93 -18.90 8.09
N ASP A 507 6.07 -19.61 8.81
CA ASP A 507 5.53 -19.15 10.10
C ASP A 507 6.62 -19.20 11.19
N VAL A 508 6.90 -18.04 11.80
CA VAL A 508 7.92 -17.88 12.86
C VAL A 508 7.42 -18.32 14.25
N HIS A 509 6.12 -18.57 14.43
CA HIS A 509 5.51 -18.90 15.72
C HIS A 509 5.24 -20.39 15.95
N VAL A 510 5.37 -21.25 14.93
CA VAL A 510 5.06 -22.69 15.08
C VAL A 510 6.02 -23.33 16.08
N LYS A 511 5.51 -23.54 17.30
CA LYS A 511 6.18 -24.33 18.35
C LYS A 511 6.48 -25.72 17.81
N LYS A 512 7.63 -26.26 18.22
CA LYS A 512 8.11 -27.58 17.80
C LYS A 512 7.01 -28.60 18.08
N PRO A 513 6.60 -29.43 17.11
CA PRO A 513 5.92 -30.66 17.48
C PRO A 513 6.86 -31.36 18.47
N LYS A 514 6.37 -31.63 19.69
CA LYS A 514 7.12 -32.41 20.67
C LYS A 514 7.43 -33.73 19.98
N ILE A 515 8.69 -33.93 19.59
CA ILE A 515 9.19 -35.22 19.15
C ILE A 515 8.95 -36.13 20.36
N LYS A 516 8.00 -37.06 20.21
CA LYS A 516 7.65 -38.03 21.25
C LYS A 516 8.71 -39.10 21.36
#